data_AF-A0A940KXE6-F1
#
_entry.id   AF-A0A940KXE6-F1
#
_cell.length_a   1.000
_cell.length_b   1.000
_cell.length_c   1.000
_cell.angle_alpha   90.00
_cell.angle_beta   90.00
_cell.angle_gamma   90.00
#
_symmetry.space_group_name_H-M   'P 1'
#
loop_
_entity.id
_entity.type
_entity.pdbx_description
1 polymer ?
#
loop_
_entity_poly.entity_id
_entity_poly.type
_entity_poly.pdbx_seq_one_letter_code
_entity_poly.pdbx_strand_id
1 'polypeptide(L)'
;MQWRLLAVSLSLGLAACAAMADDTRPSGLCEINDAKADDCRMSDTVAADGTHTMVFITGQQRIEFVGKSQTGWWSGKLEGEPAMGREINRSHIMFSTIDLKTTFEWKSSAGVP
;
A
#
# COMPACT_ATOMS: atom_id res chain seq x y z
N MET A 1 -6.80 -28.24 -59.34
CA MET A 1 -5.62 -27.38 -59.08
C MET A 1 -6.08 -26.12 -58.37
N GLN A 2 -5.95 -26.04 -57.05
CA GLN A 2 -5.63 -24.81 -56.31
C GLN A 2 -5.30 -25.18 -54.86
N TRP A 3 -4.07 -24.91 -54.51
CA TRP A 3 -3.38 -25.29 -53.28
C TRP A 3 -3.25 -24.01 -52.46
N ARG A 4 -3.71 -23.97 -51.21
CA ARG A 4 -3.25 -22.94 -50.26
C ARG A 4 -2.97 -23.55 -48.90
N LEU A 5 -1.77 -23.23 -48.44
CA LEU A 5 -1.02 -23.81 -47.36
C LEU A 5 -1.48 -23.34 -45.97
N LEU A 6 -1.22 -24.23 -45.02
CA LEU A 6 -1.07 -24.08 -43.57
C LEU A 6 -0.44 -22.75 -43.11
N ALA A 7 -0.89 -22.26 -41.95
CA ALA A 7 -0.01 -21.60 -40.99
C ALA A 7 -0.55 -21.82 -39.56
N VAL A 8 0.02 -22.81 -38.88
CA VAL A 8 -0.03 -22.96 -37.43
C VAL A 8 1.00 -21.99 -36.86
N SER A 9 0.56 -20.95 -36.16
CA SER A 9 1.44 -20.03 -35.45
C SER A 9 1.39 -20.33 -33.96
N LEU A 10 2.28 -21.24 -33.56
CA LEU A 10 2.63 -21.53 -32.18
C LEU A 10 3.72 -20.52 -31.76
N SER A 11 3.38 -19.52 -30.94
CA SER A 11 4.36 -18.51 -30.51
C SER A 11 4.31 -18.25 -29.00
N LEU A 12 5.24 -18.93 -28.33
CA LEU A 12 6.06 -18.51 -27.17
C LEU A 12 5.34 -17.87 -25.97
N GLY A 13 5.18 -18.69 -24.91
CA GLY A 13 5.01 -18.21 -23.55
C GLY A 13 6.27 -17.53 -23.04
N LEU A 14 6.19 -16.24 -22.75
CA LEU A 14 7.12 -15.56 -21.86
C LEU A 14 6.71 -15.87 -20.41
N ALA A 15 7.40 -16.79 -19.76
CA ALA A 15 7.39 -16.89 -18.31
C ALA A 15 8.17 -15.69 -17.75
N ALA A 16 7.45 -14.63 -17.39
CA ALA A 16 8.03 -13.52 -16.66
C ALA A 16 8.39 -13.99 -15.25
N CYS A 17 9.68 -14.21 -15.00
CA CYS A 17 10.20 -14.27 -13.64
C CYS A 17 9.97 -12.90 -12.98
N ALA A 18 8.93 -12.79 -12.16
CA ALA A 18 8.76 -11.67 -11.25
C ALA A 18 9.92 -11.72 -10.25
N ALA A 19 10.85 -10.77 -10.34
CA ALA A 19 11.82 -10.53 -9.30
C ALA A 19 11.04 -10.16 -8.02
N MET A 20 11.03 -11.03 -7.03
CA MET A 20 10.50 -10.71 -5.71
C MET A 20 11.43 -9.67 -5.11
N ALA A 21 10.96 -8.42 -5.02
CA ALA A 21 11.67 -7.37 -4.30
C ALA A 21 11.92 -7.84 -2.87
N ASP A 22 13.15 -7.68 -2.39
CA ASP A 22 13.55 -8.05 -1.03
C ASP A 22 12.87 -7.09 -0.03
N ASP A 23 11.72 -7.51 0.48
CA ASP A 23 10.79 -6.77 1.35
C ASP A 23 11.29 -6.67 2.81
N THR A 24 12.60 -6.72 3.02
CA THR A 24 13.22 -6.70 4.36
C THR A 24 13.70 -5.32 4.80
N ARG A 25 13.79 -4.34 3.89
CA ARG A 25 14.22 -2.97 4.25
C ARG A 25 13.05 -2.11 4.72
N PRO A 26 13.21 -1.29 5.78
CA PRO A 26 12.21 -0.30 6.16
C PRO A 26 11.87 0.62 4.98
N SER A 27 10.58 0.83 4.74
CA SER A 27 10.09 1.73 3.70
C SER A 27 9.67 3.10 4.24
N GLY A 28 9.70 3.29 5.56
CA GLY A 28 9.40 4.56 6.20
C GLY A 28 9.54 4.55 7.72
N LEU A 29 9.02 5.62 8.32
CA LEU A 29 8.81 5.78 9.74
C LEU A 29 7.31 5.70 10.05
N CYS A 30 6.97 5.06 11.15
CA CYS A 30 5.62 4.95 11.66
C CYS A 30 5.55 5.50 13.09
N GLU A 31 4.50 6.24 13.37
CA GLU A 31 4.19 6.76 14.70
C GLU A 31 2.78 6.34 15.08
N ILE A 32 2.62 5.77 16.27
CA ILE A 32 1.34 5.25 16.79
C ILE A 32 0.97 6.05 18.03
N ASN A 33 -0.22 6.64 18.06
CA ASN A 33 -0.74 7.41 19.20
C ASN A 33 0.24 8.49 19.69
N ASP A 34 0.84 9.22 18.75
CA ASP A 34 1.81 10.29 18.99
C ASP A 34 3.06 9.84 19.78
N ALA A 35 3.40 8.55 19.70
CA ALA A 35 4.59 7.97 20.32
C ALA A 35 5.89 8.36 19.57
N LYS A 36 7.02 7.79 19.97
CA LYS A 36 8.26 7.94 19.20
C LYS A 36 8.09 7.23 17.84
N ALA A 37 8.43 7.91 16.74
CA ALA A 37 8.50 7.29 15.43
C ALA A 37 9.58 6.19 15.36
N ASP A 38 9.22 5.05 14.76
CA ASP A 38 10.08 3.88 14.57
C ASP A 38 10.09 3.43 13.10
N ASP A 39 11.17 2.75 12.70
CA ASP A 39 11.31 2.17 11.37
C ASP A 39 10.18 1.18 11.11
N CYS A 40 9.51 1.35 9.97
CA CYS A 40 8.44 0.47 9.57
C CYS A 40 8.49 0.11 8.09
N ARG A 41 7.86 -1.02 7.79
CA ARG A 41 7.57 -1.45 6.42
C ARG A 41 6.11 -1.21 6.14
N MET A 42 5.81 -0.85 4.89
CA MET A 42 4.47 -0.65 4.40
C MET A 42 4.27 -1.50 3.15
N SER A 43 3.14 -2.20 3.10
CA SER A 43 2.62 -2.85 1.91
C SER A 43 1.24 -2.29 1.61
N ASP A 44 0.93 -2.05 0.33
CA ASP A 44 -0.35 -1.53 -0.13
C ASP A 44 -0.88 -2.45 -1.25
N THR A 45 -2.07 -3.00 -1.03
CA THR A 45 -2.79 -3.78 -2.05
C THR A 45 -4.06 -3.05 -2.44
N VAL A 46 -4.23 -2.81 -3.74
CA VAL A 46 -5.39 -2.10 -4.29
C VAL A 46 -6.34 -3.09 -4.95
N ALA A 47 -7.58 -3.15 -4.46
CA ALA A 47 -8.66 -3.92 -5.05
C ALA A 47 -9.19 -3.26 -6.34
N ALA A 48 -9.92 -4.02 -7.16
CA ALA A 48 -10.46 -3.55 -8.43
C ALA A 48 -11.40 -2.33 -8.31
N ASP A 49 -11.99 -2.11 -7.13
CA ASP A 49 -12.88 -1.00 -6.84
C ASP A 49 -12.16 0.25 -6.26
N GLY A 50 -10.82 0.23 -6.23
CA GLY A 50 -9.98 1.29 -5.69
C GLY A 50 -9.84 1.27 -4.16
N THR A 51 -10.31 0.24 -3.47
CA THR A 51 -10.05 0.06 -2.04
C THR A 51 -8.59 -0.37 -1.82
N HIS A 52 -7.87 0.39 -1.00
CA HIS A 52 -6.53 0.06 -0.52
C HIS A 52 -6.63 -0.75 0.77
N THR A 53 -5.79 -1.77 0.88
CA THR A 53 -5.44 -2.45 2.13
C THR A 53 -3.97 -2.15 2.39
N MET A 54 -3.73 -1.18 3.27
CA MET A 54 -2.40 -0.75 3.68
C MET A 54 -2.03 -1.42 4.99
N VAL A 55 -0.93 -2.16 4.99
CA VAL A 55 -0.42 -2.84 6.17
C VAL A 55 0.95 -2.29 6.51
N PHE A 56 1.11 -1.83 7.74
CA PHE A 56 2.32 -1.27 8.31
C PHE A 56 2.85 -2.19 9.39
N ILE A 57 4.12 -2.56 9.34
CA ILE A 57 4.80 -3.39 10.32
C ILE A 57 5.89 -2.57 10.99
N THR A 58 5.77 -2.31 12.29
CA THR A 58 6.75 -1.60 13.12
C THR A 58 7.04 -2.43 14.38
N GLY A 59 8.30 -2.84 14.58
CA GLY A 59 8.67 -3.77 15.64
C GLY A 59 7.83 -5.06 15.61
N GLN A 60 7.01 -5.28 16.65
CA GLN A 60 6.07 -6.41 16.77
C GLN A 60 4.62 -6.02 16.46
N GLN A 61 4.36 -4.77 16.11
CA GLN A 61 3.03 -4.25 15.83
C GLN A 61 2.73 -4.32 14.34
N ARG A 62 1.50 -4.73 14.03
CA ARG A 62 0.90 -4.65 12.70
C ARG A 62 -0.25 -3.66 12.79
N ILE A 63 -0.22 -2.65 11.92
CA ILE A 63 -1.30 -1.67 11.76
C ILE A 63 -1.86 -1.82 10.35
N GLU A 64 -3.17 -1.82 10.21
CA GLU A 64 -3.90 -2.00 8.97
C GLU A 64 -4.90 -0.86 8.78
N PHE A 65 -4.82 -0.23 7.62
CA PHE A 65 -5.83 0.69 7.14
C PHE A 65 -6.49 0.12 5.89
N VAL A 66 -7.82 0.04 5.89
CA VAL A 66 -8.62 -0.38 4.72
C VAL A 66 -9.53 0.76 4.31
N GLY A 67 -9.32 1.33 3.13
CA GLY A 67 -10.08 2.51 2.71
C GLY A 67 -9.81 2.96 1.29
N LYS A 68 -10.45 4.06 0.90
CA LYS A 68 -10.29 4.67 -0.42
C LYS A 68 -9.57 6.00 -0.31
N SER A 69 -8.66 6.24 -1.25
CA SER A 69 -8.06 7.55 -1.48
C SER A 69 -9.07 8.48 -2.14
N GLN A 70 -9.04 9.73 -1.74
CA GLN A 70 -9.72 10.85 -2.37
C GLN A 70 -8.71 12.01 -2.47
N THR A 71 -9.09 13.11 -3.13
CA THR A 71 -8.17 14.23 -3.33
C THR A 71 -7.71 14.84 -1.99
N GLY A 72 -6.52 14.46 -1.53
CA GLY A 72 -5.85 14.95 -0.31
C GLY A 72 -6.29 14.28 1.01
N TRP A 73 -7.17 13.27 0.97
CA TRP A 73 -7.67 12.61 2.17
C TRP A 73 -8.14 11.17 1.91
N TRP A 74 -8.33 10.41 2.98
CA TRP A 74 -8.69 8.99 2.95
C TRP A 74 -9.93 8.72 3.82
N SER A 75 -10.80 7.83 3.35
CA SER A 75 -11.95 7.33 4.12
C SER A 75 -11.87 5.82 4.27
N GLY A 76 -12.01 5.30 5.48
CA GLY A 76 -11.92 3.85 5.68
C GLY A 76 -12.02 3.40 7.13
N LYS A 77 -11.24 2.38 7.45
CA LYS A 77 -11.10 1.82 8.78
C LYS A 77 -9.63 1.69 9.16
N LEU A 78 -9.27 2.07 10.38
CA LEU A 78 -7.96 1.85 10.98
C LEU A 78 -8.16 0.78 12.07
N GLU A 79 -7.46 -0.35 11.96
CA GLU A 79 -7.64 -1.49 12.89
C GLU A 79 -9.12 -1.94 13.03
N GLY A 80 -9.88 -1.84 11.94
CA GLY A 80 -11.30 -2.20 11.91
C GLY A 80 -12.27 -1.11 12.38
N GLU A 81 -11.77 -0.05 13.02
CA GLU A 81 -12.56 1.09 13.49
C GLU A 81 -12.70 2.18 12.43
N PRO A 82 -13.88 2.83 12.28
CA PRO A 82 -14.06 3.92 11.33
C PRO A 82 -13.00 5.02 11.50
N ALA A 83 -12.36 5.38 10.39
CA ALA A 83 -11.22 6.29 10.39
C ALA A 83 -11.17 7.20 9.16
N MET A 84 -10.50 8.32 9.32
CA MET A 84 -10.15 9.26 8.26
C MET A 84 -8.63 9.37 8.18
N GLY A 85 -8.11 9.61 6.97
CA GLY A 85 -6.71 9.93 6.76
C GLY A 85 -6.54 11.28 6.07
N ARG A 86 -5.44 11.96 6.35
CA ARG A 86 -5.03 13.20 5.69
C ARG A 86 -3.65 12.99 5.07
N GLU A 87 -3.53 13.31 3.79
CA GLU A 87 -2.22 13.40 3.14
C GLU A 87 -1.61 14.75 3.51
N ILE A 88 -0.57 14.72 4.35
CA ILE A 88 0.12 15.95 4.79
C ILE A 88 0.99 16.48 3.65
N ASN A 89 1.69 15.58 2.98
CA ASN A 89 2.43 15.80 1.74
C ASN A 89 2.62 14.45 1.04
N ARG A 90 3.34 14.46 -0.10
CA ARG A 90 3.61 13.24 -0.85
C ARG A 90 4.41 12.26 0.00
N SER A 91 3.85 11.06 0.19
CA SER A 91 4.46 10.00 1.01
C SER A 91 4.45 10.26 2.53
N HIS A 92 3.53 11.11 3.00
CA HIS A 92 3.30 11.40 4.41
C HIS A 92 1.80 11.46 4.69
N ILE A 93 1.29 10.47 5.42
CA ILE A 93 -0.14 10.30 5.66
C ILE A 93 -0.36 10.08 7.16
N MET A 94 -1.37 10.75 7.71
CA MET A 94 -1.83 10.55 9.07
C MET A 94 -3.26 10.04 9.04
N PHE A 95 -3.53 8.95 9.75
CA PHE A 95 -4.83 8.34 9.96
C PHE A 95 -5.28 8.55 11.41
N SER A 96 -6.58 8.68 11.61
CA SER A 96 -7.16 8.68 12.96
C SER A 96 -8.57 8.11 12.96
N THR A 97 -8.91 7.40 14.03
CA THR A 97 -10.30 6.97 14.30
C THR A 97 -11.18 8.20 14.52
N ILE A 98 -12.48 8.08 14.21
CA ILE A 98 -13.43 9.21 14.34
C ILE A 98 -13.49 9.75 15.78
N ASP A 99 -13.29 8.90 16.77
CA ASP A 99 -13.27 9.27 18.19
C ASP A 99 -11.91 9.80 18.67
N LEU A 100 -10.92 9.89 17.79
CA LEU A 100 -9.55 10.36 18.02
C LEU A 100 -8.76 9.56 19.05
N LYS A 101 -9.22 8.37 19.46
CA LYS A 101 -8.49 7.52 20.41
C LYS A 101 -7.30 6.81 19.79
N THR A 102 -7.30 6.64 18.47
CA THR A 102 -6.18 6.04 17.75
C THR A 102 -5.72 7.01 16.66
N THR A 103 -4.44 7.35 16.69
CA THR A 103 -3.74 8.07 15.63
C THR A 103 -2.62 7.19 15.09
N PHE A 104 -2.40 7.25 13.80
CA PHE A 104 -1.31 6.53 13.15
C PHE A 104 -0.74 7.40 12.03
N GLU A 105 0.55 7.65 12.05
CA GLU A 105 1.23 8.44 11.04
C GLU A 105 2.30 7.60 10.34
N TRP A 106 2.34 7.68 9.02
CA TRP A 106 3.36 7.05 8.19
C TRP A 106 4.07 8.09 7.33
N LYS A 107 5.39 7.99 7.28
CA LYS A 107 6.26 8.82 6.44
C LYS A 107 7.26 7.94 5.71
N SER A 108 7.21 7.92 4.37
CA SER A 108 8.17 7.18 3.54
C SER A 108 9.62 7.63 3.78
N SER A 109 10.54 6.67 3.80
CA SER A 109 11.99 6.91 3.88
C SER A 109 12.58 7.20 2.50
N ALA A 110 11.93 6.73 1.44
CA ALA A 110 12.17 7.24 0.10
C ALA A 110 11.58 8.64 0.04
N GLY A 111 12.44 9.66 0.04
CA GLY A 111 12.07 10.94 -0.55
C GLY A 111 11.75 10.68 -2.02
N VAL A 112 10.51 10.36 -2.33
CA VAL A 112 10.09 10.14 -3.72
C VAL A 112 9.93 11.52 -4.35
N PRO A 113 10.69 11.87 -5.39
CA PRO A 113 10.49 13.12 -6.14
C PRO A 113 9.06 13.20 -6.70
#